data_AF-A0AAW1VNJ3-F1
#
_entry.id   AF-A0AAW1VNJ3-F1
#
_cell.length_a   1.000
_cell.length_b   1.000
_cell.length_c   1.000
_cell.angle_alpha   90.00
_cell.angle_beta   90.00
_cell.angle_gamma   90.00
#
_symmetry.space_group_name_H-M   'P 1'
#
loop_
_entity.id
_entity.type
_entity.pdbx_description
1 polymer ?
#
loop_
_entity_poly.entity_id
_entity_poly.type
_entity_poly.pdbx_seq_one_letter_code
_entity_poly.pdbx_strand_id
1 'polypeptide(L)'
;MNHFVRSQSAKPQIVLKATVKEEDGNDVSVTVRLYGPNTDYVISCRRELQAIKYLLATGFCANLLAVFGNGMVQSFINSRTLIPSNMINAKLAAEIAKELRRFH
;
A
#
# COMPACT_ATOMS: atom_id res chain seq x y z
N MET A 1 16.49 -5.01 -16.41
CA MET A 1 16.51 -3.54 -16.27
C MET A 1 15.39 -3.17 -15.30
N ASN A 2 15.72 -2.82 -14.06
CA ASN A 2 14.71 -2.64 -13.01
C ASN A 2 14.19 -1.19 -13.08
N HIS A 3 12.90 -1.02 -13.34
CA HIS A 3 12.27 0.30 -13.36
C HIS A 3 11.60 0.58 -12.01
N PHE A 4 12.11 1.61 -11.31
CA PHE A 4 11.49 2.16 -10.11
C PHE A 4 10.61 3.35 -10.49
N VAL A 5 9.31 3.26 -10.22
CA VAL A 5 8.37 4.38 -10.42
C VAL A 5 7.96 4.91 -9.05
N ARG A 6 8.24 6.21 -8.82
CA ARG A 6 7.82 6.91 -7.60
C ARG A 6 6.31 7.07 -7.61
N SER A 7 5.62 6.42 -6.68
CA SER A 7 4.19 6.64 -6.42
C SER A 7 4.06 7.71 -5.32
N GLN A 8 3.02 8.53 -5.40
CA GLN A 8 2.72 9.75 -4.66
C GLN A 8 3.35 9.93 -3.25
N SER A 9 3.79 11.17 -2.97
CA SER A 9 4.45 11.58 -1.73
C SER A 9 3.43 11.78 -0.59
N ALA A 10 3.36 10.85 0.37
CA ALA A 10 2.74 11.08 1.68
C ALA A 10 3.85 11.36 2.71
N LYS A 11 3.77 12.48 3.44
CA LYS A 11 4.92 13.24 3.95
C LYS A 11 5.95 12.55 4.90
N PRO A 12 5.74 11.39 5.56
CA PRO A 12 6.83 10.71 6.28
C PRO A 12 7.42 9.48 5.57
N GLN A 13 6.85 9.01 4.45
CA GLN A 13 7.29 7.77 3.81
C GLN A 13 7.43 7.92 2.29
N ILE A 14 8.32 7.13 1.72
CA ILE A 14 8.47 6.98 0.26
C ILE A 14 7.79 5.67 -0.15
N VAL A 15 7.01 5.70 -1.21
CA VAL A 15 6.39 4.51 -1.82
C VAL A 15 6.89 4.36 -3.25
N LEU A 16 7.46 3.21 -3.55
CA LEU A 16 8.00 2.88 -4.87
C LEU A 16 7.27 1.66 -5.43
N LYS A 17 6.96 1.68 -6.73
CA LYS A 17 6.63 0.47 -7.48
C LYS A 17 7.92 -0.06 -8.09
N ALA A 18 8.22 -1.33 -7.85
CA ALA A 18 9.28 -2.06 -8.54
C ALA A 18 8.64 -3.15 -9.41
N THR A 19 9.07 -3.25 -10.67
CA THR A 19 8.57 -4.23 -11.63
C THR A 19 9.74 -4.99 -12.23
N VAL A 20 9.61 -6.32 -12.31
CA VAL A 20 10.59 -7.25 -12.88
C VAL A 20 9.90 -8.08 -13.95
N LYS A 21 10.61 -8.37 -15.04
CA LYS A 21 10.22 -9.38 -16.03
C LYS A 21 10.76 -10.74 -15.62
N GLU A 22 9.87 -11.70 -15.43
CA GLU A 22 10.21 -13.10 -15.20
C GLU A 22 10.60 -13.79 -16.52
N GLU A 23 11.23 -14.97 -16.42
CA GLU A 23 11.73 -15.72 -17.57
C GLU A 23 10.62 -16.19 -18.52
N ASP A 24 9.40 -16.35 -17.99
CA ASP A 24 8.19 -16.68 -18.73
C ASP A 24 7.57 -15.46 -19.46
N GLY A 25 8.18 -14.28 -19.32
CA GLY A 25 7.73 -13.03 -19.93
C GLY A 25 6.69 -12.25 -19.12
N ASN A 26 6.32 -12.71 -17.92
CA ASN A 26 5.37 -12.02 -17.06
C ASN A 26 6.01 -10.83 -16.32
N ASP A 27 5.26 -9.72 -16.24
CA ASP A 27 5.65 -8.55 -15.44
C ASP A 27 5.12 -8.70 -14.01
N VAL A 28 6.01 -8.94 -13.05
CA VAL A 28 5.66 -8.99 -11.63
C VAL A 28 5.99 -7.67 -10.95
N SER A 29 5.02 -7.13 -10.20
CA SER A 29 5.17 -5.84 -9.51
C SER A 29 5.02 -5.97 -7.99
N VAL A 30 5.85 -5.24 -7.27
CA VAL A 30 5.79 -5.09 -5.80
C VAL A 30 5.79 -3.63 -5.40
N THR A 31 5.25 -3.35 -4.22
CA THR A 31 5.29 -2.02 -3.59
C THR A 31 6.36 -2.03 -2.50
N VAL A 32 7.32 -1.11 -2.58
CA VAL A 32 8.34 -0.90 -1.55
C VAL A 32 8.01 0.38 -0.79
N ARG A 33 7.82 0.27 0.53
CA ARG A 33 7.61 1.41 1.42
C ARG A 33 8.87 1.63 2.25
N LEU A 34 9.40 2.85 2.19
CA LEU A 34 10.58 3.27 2.96
C LEU A 34 10.14 4.33 3.98
N TYR A 35 10.50 4.12 5.23
CA TYR A 35 10.28 5.08 6.30
C TYR A 35 11.37 6.14 6.29
N GLY A 36 10.98 7.42 6.35
CA GLY A 36 11.93 8.52 6.45
C GLY A 36 12.58 8.62 7.83
N PRO A 37 13.72 9.33 7.96
CA PRO A 37 14.25 9.70 9.27
C PRO A 37 13.19 10.44 10.09
N ASN A 38 13.10 10.17 11.39
CA ASN A 38 12.12 10.75 12.34
C ASN A 38 10.65 10.29 12.17
N THR A 39 10.36 9.19 11.47
CA THR A 39 8.98 8.68 11.34
C THR A 39 8.36 8.32 12.71
N ASP A 40 9.18 7.88 13.67
CA ASP A 40 8.73 7.49 15.02
C ASP A 40 8.23 8.66 15.90
N TYR A 41 8.41 9.92 15.48
CA TYR A 41 7.94 11.10 16.22
C TYR A 41 6.43 11.34 16.09
N VAL A 42 5.81 10.84 15.02
CA VAL A 42 4.37 11.00 14.74
C VAL A 42 3.68 9.64 14.57
N ILE A 43 4.38 8.63 14.04
CA ILE A 43 3.83 7.29 13.76
C ILE A 43 4.87 6.24 14.17
N SER A 44 4.58 5.44 15.19
CA SER A 44 5.47 4.33 15.57
C SER A 44 5.43 3.22 14.52
N CYS A 45 6.56 2.98 13.85
CA CYS A 45 6.70 1.92 12.85
C CYS A 45 6.35 0.53 13.42
N ARG A 46 6.66 0.27 14.70
CA ARG A 46 6.28 -0.97 15.39
C ARG A 46 4.77 -1.15 15.53
N ARG A 47 4.04 -0.08 15.86
CA ARG A 47 2.58 -0.13 15.98
C ARG A 47 1.91 -0.30 14.61
N GLU A 48 2.46 0.34 13.59
CA GLU A 48 1.99 0.15 12.21
C GLU A 48 2.16 -1.31 11.75
N LEU A 49 3.33 -1.91 11.98
CA LEU A 49 3.56 -3.32 11.64
C LEU A 49 2.61 -4.28 12.38
N GLN A 50 2.28 -3.98 13.65
CA GLN A 50 1.28 -4.77 14.38
C GLN A 50 -0.11 -4.62 13.76
N ALA A 51 -0.55 -3.40 13.45
CA ALA A 51 -1.84 -3.15 12.81
C ALA A 51 -1.94 -3.87 11.45
N ILE A 52 -0.89 -3.81 10.64
CA ILE A 52 -0.82 -4.49 9.33
C ILE A 52 -1.08 -5.99 9.46
N LYS A 53 -0.52 -6.67 10.47
CA LYS A 53 -0.76 -8.11 10.69
C LYS A 53 -2.24 -8.42 10.87
N TYR A 54 -2.96 -7.61 11.65
CA TYR A 54 -4.40 -7.79 11.83
C TYR A 54 -5.18 -7.50 10.53
N LEU A 55 -4.84 -6.40 9.85
CA LEU A 55 -5.51 -6.00 8.61
C LEU A 55 -5.32 -7.02 7.48
N LEU A 56 -4.14 -7.64 7.40
CA LEU A 56 -3.84 -8.73 6.47
C LEU A 56 -4.75 -9.94 6.69
N ALA A 57 -4.92 -10.37 7.95
CA ALA A 57 -5.76 -11.51 8.29
C ALA A 57 -7.24 -11.29 7.89
N THR A 58 -7.67 -10.03 7.83
CA THR A 58 -9.03 -9.63 7.45
C THR A 58 -9.19 -9.28 5.96
N GLY A 59 -8.12 -9.34 5.16
CA GLY A 59 -8.16 -9.03 3.73
C GLY A 59 -8.24 -7.52 3.40
N PHE A 60 -7.91 -6.65 4.35
CA PHE A 60 -7.97 -5.18 4.18
C PHE A 60 -6.61 -4.53 3.91
N CYS A 61 -5.56 -5.32 3.71
CA CYS A 61 -4.23 -4.81 3.39
C CYS A 61 -3.58 -5.62 2.27
N ALA A 62 -2.67 -4.99 1.52
CA ALA A 62 -1.82 -5.68 0.55
C ALA A 62 -0.90 -6.67 1.27
N ASN A 63 -0.76 -7.88 0.73
CA ASN A 63 0.05 -8.96 1.29
C ASN A 63 1.46 -8.46 1.63
N LEU A 64 1.86 -8.61 2.89
CA LEU A 64 3.20 -8.26 3.35
C LEU A 64 4.17 -9.37 2.94
N LEU A 65 5.08 -9.05 2.03
CA LEU A 65 6.07 -9.99 1.49
C LEU A 65 7.35 -10.00 2.32
N ALA A 66 7.79 -8.83 2.79
CA ALA A 66 8.98 -8.70 3.63
C ALA A 66 8.96 -7.43 4.47
N VAL A 67 9.72 -7.42 5.57
CA VAL A 67 10.01 -6.25 6.41
C VAL A 67 11.52 -6.14 6.57
N PHE A 68 12.05 -4.92 6.52
CA PHE A 68 13.47 -4.63 6.71
C PHE A 68 13.64 -3.36 7.55
N GLY A 69 14.89 -3.06 7.95
CA GLY A 69 15.16 -2.07 9.00
C GLY A 69 14.46 -0.71 8.83
N ASN A 70 14.38 -0.19 7.60
CA ASN A 70 13.75 1.08 7.28
C ASN A 70 12.55 0.96 6.33
N GLY A 71 11.88 -0.20 6.28
CA GLY A 71 10.76 -0.35 5.36
C GLY A 71 10.10 -1.72 5.29
N MET A 72 9.25 -1.87 4.28
CA MET A 72 8.56 -3.13 3.98
C MET A 72 8.33 -3.29 2.48
N VAL A 73 8.09 -4.53 2.06
CA VAL A 73 7.68 -4.91 0.71
C VAL A 73 6.30 -5.53 0.78
N GLN A 74 5.38 -5.06 -0.07
CA GLN A 74 4.01 -5.56 -0.18
C GLN A 74 3.71 -5.97 -1.62
N SER A 75 2.70 -6.83 -1.81
CA SER A 75 2.15 -7.08 -3.13
C SER A 75 1.66 -5.77 -3.77
N PHE A 76 1.81 -5.66 -5.08
CA PHE A 76 1.30 -4.49 -5.79
C PHE A 76 -0.21 -4.63 -6.02
N ILE A 77 -0.99 -3.67 -5.54
CA ILE A 77 -2.42 -3.59 -5.86
C ILE A 77 -2.55 -2.82 -7.18
N ASN A 78 -2.89 -3.53 -8.25
CA ASN A 78 -3.16 -2.92 -9.54
C ASN A 78 -4.54 -2.24 -9.56
N SER A 79 -4.62 -1.06 -8.96
CA SER A 79 -5.85 -0.28 -8.84
C SER A 79 -5.59 1.21 -9.05
N ARG A 80 -6.65 1.97 -9.29
CA ARG A 80 -6.61 3.42 -9.40
C ARG A 80 -7.13 4.04 -8.10
N THR A 81 -6.36 4.98 -7.55
CA THR A 81 -6.82 5.81 -6.42
C THR A 81 -8.03 6.64 -6.82
N LEU A 82 -9.05 6.62 -5.98
CA LEU A 82 -10.23 7.46 -6.14
C LEU A 82 -9.84 8.94 -6.05
N ILE A 83 -10.40 9.75 -6.95
CA ILE A 83 -10.26 11.21 -6.93
C ILE A 83 -11.52 11.83 -6.31
N PRO A 84 -11.45 13.10 -5.82
CA PRO A 84 -12.59 13.72 -5.15
C PRO A 84 -13.90 13.69 -5.95
N SER A 85 -13.85 13.84 -7.27
CA SER A 85 -15.04 13.75 -8.13
C SER A 85 -15.67 12.35 -8.18
N ASN A 86 -14.91 11.29 -7.91
CA ASN A 86 -15.47 9.94 -7.79
C ASN A 86 -16.40 9.82 -6.57
N MET A 87 -16.08 10.50 -5.47
CA MET A 87 -16.84 10.41 -4.21
C MET A 87 -18.26 11.00 -4.30
N ILE A 88 -18.53 11.83 -5.31
CA ILE A 88 -19.85 12.41 -5.57
C ILE A 88 -20.80 11.37 -6.18
N ASN A 89 -20.26 10.32 -6.81
CA ASN A 89 -21.08 9.26 -7.39
C ASN A 89 -21.73 8.40 -6.31
N ALA A 90 -23.06 8.47 -6.19
CA ALA A 90 -23.82 7.77 -5.16
C ALA A 90 -23.62 6.24 -5.17
N LYS A 91 -23.48 5.62 -6.35
CA LYS A 91 -23.22 4.17 -6.46
C LYS A 91 -21.86 3.81 -5.89
N LEU A 92 -20.83 4.57 -6.24
CA LEU A 92 -19.49 4.33 -5.70
C LEU A 92 -19.43 4.62 -4.18
N ALA A 93 -20.09 5.68 -3.72
CA ALA A 93 -20.19 5.99 -2.30
C ALA A 93 -20.86 4.86 -1.51
N ALA A 94 -21.91 4.23 -2.05
CA ALA A 94 -22.57 3.07 -1.44
C ALA A 94 -21.64 1.86 -1.33
N GLU A 95 -20.83 1.57 -2.36
CA GLU A 95 -19.83 0.49 -2.29
C GLU A 95 -18.74 0.80 -1.25
N ILE A 96 -18.26 2.03 -1.17
CA ILE A 96 -17.30 2.45 -0.12
C ILE A 96 -17.92 2.26 1.26
N ALA A 97 -19.17 2.65 1.47
CA ALA A 97 -19.86 2.49 2.75
C ALA A 97 -20.02 1.01 3.14
N LYS A 98 -20.27 0.13 2.18
CA LYS A 98 -20.32 -1.32 2.39
C LYS A 98 -18.96 -1.88 2.80
N GLU A 99 -17.89 -1.47 2.14
CA GLU A 99 -16.52 -1.89 2.50
C GLU A 99 -16.09 -1.35 3.87
N LEU A 100 -16.42 -0.11 4.19
CA LEU A 100 -16.21 0.47 5.53
C LEU A 100 -16.99 -0.27 6.62
N ARG A 101 -18.23 -0.68 6.34
CA ARG A 101 -19.02 -1.51 7.26
C ARG A 101 -18.38 -2.89 7.50
N ARG A 102 -17.73 -3.48 6.48
CA ARG A 102 -17.00 -4.75 6.65
C ARG A 102 -15.70 -4.54 7.43
N PHE A 103 -15.12 -3.34 7.36
CA PHE A 103 -13.89 -2.97 8.04
C PHE A 103 -14.10 -2.68 9.53
N HIS A 104 -15.21 -2.02 9.90
CA HIS A 104 -15.62 -1.80 11.29
C HIS A 104 -16.01 -3.10 12.00
#